data_AF-A0A165YTS6-F1
#
_entry.id   AF-A0A165YTS6-F1
#
_cell.length_a   1.000
_cell.length_b   1.000
_cell.length_c   1.000
_cell.angle_alpha   90.00
_cell.angle_beta   90.00
_cell.angle_gamma   90.00
#
_symmetry.space_group_name_H-M   'P 1'
#
loop_
_entity.id
_entity.type
_entity.pdbx_description
1 polymer ?
#
loop_
_entity_poly.entity_id
_entity_poly.type
_entity_poly.pdbx_seq_one_letter_code
_entity_poly.pdbx_strand_id
1 'polypeptide(L)'
;MSTRRHPASLLPISAHNPRLLRLVRERVTYEMVIYVAEQVIRALPLVDDPEPLSSALPTPPQTPLKKTFADDSEDSNLPKLHEFIASIVDASHVQIPVLLCTVLFLERLRTRLPDMAKGLPCTRHRVFLATLIVAAKYLNDSSPKNKHWAIYAQLFDINEINLMEKQLLFLLDYELRFDENEALAAFEPFL
;
A
#
# COMPACT_ATOMS: atom_id res chain seq x y z
N MET A 1 -15.79 8.44 37.73
CA MET A 1 -15.52 7.56 36.58
C MET A 1 -14.25 8.05 35.91
N SER A 2 -13.28 7.16 35.65
CA SER A 2 -11.96 7.55 35.13
C SER A 2 -12.09 8.21 33.75
N THR A 3 -11.80 9.50 33.67
CA THR A 3 -11.85 10.35 32.47
C THR A 3 -10.62 10.17 31.60
N ARG A 4 -10.10 8.93 31.49
CA ARG A 4 -8.89 8.68 30.71
C ARG A 4 -9.21 8.85 29.23
N ARG A 5 -8.62 9.88 28.63
CA ARG A 5 -8.73 10.17 27.19
C ARG A 5 -7.67 9.38 26.42
N HIS A 6 -8.02 8.99 25.21
CA HIS A 6 -7.07 8.40 24.28
C HIS A 6 -6.12 9.50 23.77
N PRO A 7 -4.79 9.29 23.76
CA PRO A 7 -3.84 10.35 23.42
C PRO A 7 -3.98 10.85 21.97
N ALA A 8 -4.29 9.96 21.01
CA ALA A 8 -4.44 10.35 19.60
C ALA A 8 -5.76 11.08 19.29
N SER A 9 -6.91 10.51 19.67
CA SER A 9 -8.23 11.09 19.34
C SER A 9 -8.72 12.12 20.34
N LEU A 10 -8.11 12.22 21.53
CA LEU A 10 -8.54 13.05 22.66
C LEU A 10 -9.96 12.77 23.17
N LEU A 11 -10.62 11.72 22.67
CA LEU A 11 -11.92 11.26 23.13
C LEU A 11 -11.77 10.34 24.36
N PRO A 12 -12.82 10.17 25.18
CA PRO A 12 -12.84 9.15 26.23
C PRO A 12 -12.52 7.78 25.64
N ILE A 13 -11.68 6.99 26.30
CA ILE A 13 -11.32 5.64 25.82
C ILE A 13 -12.58 4.76 25.65
N SER A 14 -13.59 4.95 26.50
CA SER A 14 -14.87 4.24 26.42
C SER A 14 -15.72 4.59 25.21
N ALA A 15 -15.37 5.63 24.46
CA ALA A 15 -16.07 6.04 23.25
C ALA A 15 -15.59 5.28 22.00
N HIS A 16 -14.44 4.58 22.09
CA HIS A 16 -13.87 3.80 20.99
C HIS A 16 -14.31 2.35 21.04
N ASN A 17 -14.27 1.67 19.90
CA ASN A 17 -14.44 0.25 19.81
C ASN A 17 -13.28 -0.49 20.54
N PRO A 18 -13.56 -1.36 21.53
CA PRO A 18 -12.51 -2.03 22.30
C PRO A 18 -11.66 -2.99 21.47
N ARG A 19 -12.22 -3.59 20.39
CA ARG A 19 -11.47 -4.46 19.48
C ARG A 19 -10.43 -3.67 18.70
N LEU A 20 -10.82 -2.50 18.19
CA LEU A 20 -9.91 -1.58 17.52
C LEU A 20 -8.78 -1.13 18.45
N LEU A 21 -9.12 -0.70 19.67
CA LEU A 21 -8.12 -0.29 20.66
C LEU A 21 -7.12 -1.39 21.03
N ARG A 22 -7.57 -2.65 21.01
CA ARG A 22 -6.69 -3.81 21.22
C ARG A 22 -5.78 -3.99 20.00
N LEU A 23 -6.35 -4.07 18.81
CA LEU A 23 -5.65 -4.29 17.56
C LEU A 23 -4.52 -3.26 17.35
N VAL A 24 -4.81 -1.96 17.53
CA VAL A 24 -3.81 -0.90 17.30
C VAL A 24 -2.61 -0.92 18.26
N ARG A 25 -2.68 -1.71 19.35
CA ARG A 25 -1.60 -1.87 20.33
C ARG A 25 -0.74 -3.11 20.09
N GLU A 26 -1.17 -4.00 19.21
CA GLU A 26 -0.45 -5.22 18.89
C GLU A 26 0.70 -4.95 17.90
N ARG A 27 1.49 -5.99 17.60
CA ARG A 27 2.58 -5.92 16.63
C ARG A 27 2.07 -6.36 15.26
N VAL A 28 2.61 -5.77 14.20
CA VAL A 28 2.33 -6.20 12.84
C VAL A 28 2.69 -7.68 12.69
N THR A 29 1.74 -8.46 12.17
CA THR A 29 1.95 -9.87 11.87
C THR A 29 2.28 -10.07 10.39
N TYR A 30 2.90 -11.20 10.04
CA TYR A 30 3.16 -11.53 8.64
C TYR A 30 1.86 -11.73 7.83
N GLU A 31 0.78 -12.17 8.47
CA GLU A 31 -0.54 -12.27 7.85
C GLU A 31 -1.05 -10.90 7.38
N MET A 32 -0.87 -9.85 8.18
CA MET A 32 -1.21 -8.48 7.78
C MET A 32 -0.38 -8.02 6.58
N VAL A 33 0.91 -8.42 6.52
CA VAL A 33 1.78 -8.12 5.37
C VAL A 33 1.26 -8.76 4.09
N ILE A 34 0.89 -10.04 4.16
CA ILE A 34 0.30 -10.77 3.02
C ILE A 34 -1.01 -10.11 2.57
N TYR A 35 -1.90 -9.82 3.51
CA TYR A 35 -3.16 -9.15 3.21
C TYR A 35 -2.95 -7.80 2.52
N VAL A 36 -2.02 -6.97 3.00
CA VAL A 36 -1.72 -5.68 2.34
C VAL A 36 -1.16 -5.90 0.94
N ALA A 37 -0.29 -6.90 0.74
CA ALA A 37 0.21 -7.23 -0.60
C ALA A 37 -0.94 -7.59 -1.56
N GLU A 38 -1.91 -8.39 -1.10
CA GLU A 38 -3.11 -8.74 -1.87
C GLU A 38 -3.97 -7.50 -2.19
N GLN A 39 -4.13 -6.57 -1.23
CA GLN A 39 -4.86 -5.32 -1.47
C GLN A 39 -4.18 -4.43 -2.51
N VAL A 40 -2.84 -4.36 -2.50
CA VAL A 40 -2.07 -3.64 -3.52
C VAL A 40 -2.28 -4.27 -4.91
N ILE A 41 -2.23 -5.60 -5.00
CA ILE A 41 -2.47 -6.32 -6.26
C ILE A 41 -3.90 -6.06 -6.76
N ARG A 42 -4.89 -6.11 -5.86
CA ARG A 42 -6.30 -5.84 -6.19
C ARG A 42 -6.54 -4.40 -6.62
N ALA A 43 -5.84 -3.43 -6.03
CA ALA A 43 -5.95 -2.02 -6.41
C ALA A 43 -5.29 -1.72 -7.76
N LEU A 44 -4.33 -2.56 -8.20
CA LEU A 44 -3.51 -2.37 -9.40
C LEU A 44 -3.41 -3.68 -10.21
N PRO A 45 -4.48 -4.08 -10.92
CA PRO A 45 -4.44 -5.23 -11.81
C PRO A 45 -3.44 -4.98 -12.94
N LEU A 46 -2.49 -5.91 -13.14
CA LEU A 46 -1.48 -5.84 -14.19
C LEU A 46 -1.84 -6.80 -15.34
N VAL A 47 -1.29 -6.54 -16.52
CA VAL A 47 -1.59 -7.32 -17.75
C VAL A 47 -1.09 -8.77 -17.67
N ASP A 48 -0.08 -9.04 -16.83
CA ASP A 48 0.49 -10.38 -16.65
C ASP A 48 -0.24 -11.23 -15.59
N ASP A 49 -1.26 -10.69 -14.91
CA ASP A 49 -2.10 -11.51 -14.04
C ASP A 49 -2.94 -12.44 -14.94
N PRO A 50 -2.98 -13.76 -14.67
CA PRO A 50 -3.72 -14.68 -15.52
C PRO A 50 -5.19 -14.28 -15.54
N GLU A 51 -5.66 -13.79 -16.69
CA GLU A 51 -7.08 -13.54 -16.91
C GLU A 51 -7.85 -14.82 -16.55
N PRO A 52 -8.98 -14.72 -15.82
CA PRO A 52 -9.85 -15.87 -15.62
C PRO A 52 -10.31 -16.35 -16.99
N LEU A 53 -9.86 -17.54 -17.37
CA LEU A 53 -10.11 -18.24 -18.63
C LEU A 53 -11.61 -18.30 -18.95
N SER A 54 -12.14 -17.28 -19.63
CA SER A 54 -13.47 -17.31 -20.21
C SER A 54 -13.55 -16.46 -21.49
N SER A 55 -12.86 -16.93 -22.53
CA SER A 55 -13.38 -16.91 -23.90
C SER A 55 -12.33 -17.52 -24.84
N ALA A 56 -12.55 -18.78 -25.20
CA ALA A 56 -11.80 -19.43 -26.25
C ALA A 56 -12.11 -18.74 -27.59
N LEU A 57 -11.13 -18.05 -28.16
CA LEU A 57 -11.08 -17.73 -29.59
C LEU A 57 -9.79 -18.32 -30.17
N PRO A 58 -9.84 -19.06 -31.29
CA PRO A 58 -8.65 -19.62 -31.91
C PRO A 58 -7.93 -18.53 -32.73
N THR A 59 -6.67 -18.22 -32.40
CA THR A 59 -5.82 -17.33 -33.20
C THR A 59 -5.03 -18.10 -34.28
N PRO A 60 -4.77 -17.50 -35.47
CA PRO A 60 -4.11 -18.16 -36.61
C PRO A 60 -2.58 -18.29 -36.43
N PRO A 61 -1.87 -19.06 -37.29
CA PRO A 61 -0.49 -19.47 -37.04
C PRO A 61 0.54 -18.34 -37.20
N GLN A 62 1.65 -18.51 -36.47
CA GLN A 62 2.70 -17.55 -36.15
C GLN A 62 3.40 -16.93 -37.37
N THR A 63 3.59 -15.61 -37.32
CA THR A 63 4.60 -14.87 -38.11
C THR A 63 5.71 -14.44 -37.15
N PRO A 64 7.01 -14.62 -37.47
CA PRO A 64 8.09 -14.45 -36.51
C PRO A 64 8.27 -12.97 -36.13
N LEU A 65 8.05 -12.66 -34.85
CA LEU A 65 8.24 -11.32 -34.30
C LEU A 65 9.73 -10.98 -34.25
N LYS A 66 10.07 -9.93 -35.02
CA LYS A 66 11.28 -9.13 -34.93
C LYS A 66 11.55 -8.79 -33.46
N LYS A 67 12.78 -9.05 -32.99
CA LYS A 67 13.29 -8.57 -31.70
C LYS A 67 13.06 -7.06 -31.59
N THR A 68 12.00 -6.66 -30.89
CA THR A 68 11.89 -5.32 -30.34
C THR A 68 12.98 -5.19 -29.29
N PHE A 69 13.75 -4.12 -29.39
CA PHE A 69 14.70 -3.63 -28.40
C PHE A 69 13.94 -3.26 -27.11
N ALA A 70 13.44 -4.27 -26.40
CA ALA A 70 12.90 -4.14 -25.05
C ALA A 70 14.08 -4.33 -24.10
N ASP A 71 14.63 -3.18 -23.72
CA ASP A 71 15.28 -2.83 -22.45
C ASP A 71 15.92 -3.99 -21.67
N ASP A 72 17.25 -3.96 -21.63
CA ASP A 72 18.08 -4.82 -20.81
C ASP A 72 17.76 -4.63 -19.31
N SER A 73 17.32 -5.70 -18.64
CA SER A 73 17.73 -6.07 -17.28
C SER A 73 17.42 -5.12 -16.09
N GLU A 74 16.14 -4.96 -15.72
CA GLU A 74 15.75 -4.54 -14.35
C GLU A 74 14.78 -5.53 -13.66
N ASP A 75 14.24 -6.52 -14.38
CA ASP A 75 13.23 -7.46 -13.84
C ASP A 75 13.83 -8.65 -13.06
N SER A 76 15.14 -8.92 -13.18
CA SER A 76 15.75 -10.11 -12.57
C SER A 76 16.08 -9.98 -11.08
N ASN A 77 15.89 -8.80 -10.46
CA ASN A 77 16.30 -8.55 -9.08
C ASN A 77 15.23 -7.85 -8.20
N LEU A 78 14.00 -7.70 -8.68
CA LEU A 78 12.92 -7.09 -7.89
C LEU A 78 12.39 -8.11 -6.85
N PRO A 79 12.44 -7.82 -5.54
CA PRO A 79 11.90 -8.72 -4.53
C PRO A 79 10.39 -8.90 -4.69
N LYS A 80 9.85 -10.03 -4.22
CA LYS A 80 8.40 -10.22 -4.23
C LYS A 80 7.74 -9.13 -3.38
N LEU A 81 6.53 -8.72 -3.76
CA LEU A 81 5.83 -7.61 -3.09
C LEU A 81 5.71 -7.82 -1.58
N HIS A 82 5.31 -9.01 -1.13
CA HIS A 82 5.19 -9.30 0.31
C HIS A 82 6.56 -9.30 1.03
N GLU A 83 7.64 -9.72 0.38
CA GLU A 83 9.01 -9.67 0.94
C GLU A 83 9.47 -8.22 1.09
N PHE A 84 9.17 -7.37 0.09
CA PHE A 84 9.43 -5.94 0.13
C PHE A 84 8.64 -5.22 1.24
N ILE A 85 7.35 -5.54 1.38
CA ILE A 85 6.51 -5.00 2.45
C ILE A 85 7.06 -5.43 3.81
N ALA A 86 7.39 -6.72 3.98
CA ALA A 86 7.95 -7.25 5.22
C ALA A 86 9.27 -6.55 5.59
N SER A 87 10.18 -6.37 4.63
CA SER A 87 11.48 -5.74 4.88
C SER A 87 11.33 -4.28 5.30
N ILE A 88 10.42 -3.53 4.66
CA ILE A 88 10.17 -2.13 5.02
C ILE A 88 9.51 -2.03 6.40
N VAL A 89 8.52 -2.87 6.70
CA VAL A 89 7.84 -2.87 8.00
C VAL A 89 8.84 -3.13 9.13
N ASP A 90 9.75 -4.09 8.94
CA ASP A 90 10.80 -4.41 9.91
C ASP A 90 11.79 -3.24 10.07
N ALA A 91 12.33 -2.72 8.96
CA ALA A 91 13.32 -1.65 8.96
C ALA A 91 12.80 -0.30 9.49
N SER A 92 11.51 0.00 9.29
CA SER A 92 10.88 1.26 9.69
C SER A 92 10.10 1.17 11.01
N HIS A 93 9.96 -0.02 11.58
CA HIS A 93 9.16 -0.29 12.78
C HIS A 93 7.73 0.27 12.71
N VAL A 94 7.11 0.15 11.53
CA VAL A 94 5.73 0.60 11.30
C VAL A 94 4.76 -0.12 12.24
N GLN A 95 3.81 0.65 12.79
CA GLN A 95 2.75 0.13 13.65
C GLN A 95 1.51 -0.26 12.83
N ILE A 96 0.67 -1.13 13.40
CA ILE A 96 -0.57 -1.61 12.76
C ILE A 96 -1.45 -0.48 12.20
N PRO A 97 -1.71 0.64 12.92
CA PRO A 97 -2.55 1.71 12.38
C PRO A 97 -2.01 2.29 11.07
N VAL A 98 -0.68 2.43 10.95
CA VAL A 98 -0.03 2.96 9.76
C VAL A 98 -0.08 1.96 8.62
N LEU A 99 0.22 0.68 8.89
CA LEU A 99 0.16 -0.36 7.87
C LEU A 99 -1.27 -0.55 7.35
N LEU A 100 -2.26 -0.69 8.23
CA LEU A 100 -3.64 -0.94 7.80
C LEU A 100 -4.29 0.31 7.19
N CYS A 101 -3.87 1.52 7.57
CA CYS A 101 -4.27 2.75 6.88
C CYS A 101 -3.88 2.75 5.40
N THR A 102 -2.82 2.01 5.01
CA THR A 102 -2.50 1.86 3.59
C THR A 102 -3.63 1.18 2.81
N VAL A 103 -4.38 0.26 3.43
CA VAL A 103 -5.52 -0.41 2.79
C VAL A 103 -6.64 0.59 2.45
N LEU A 104 -6.95 1.51 3.36
CA LEU A 104 -7.92 2.59 3.12
C LEU A 104 -7.50 3.46 1.93
N PHE A 105 -6.24 3.88 1.91
CA PHE A 105 -5.74 4.74 0.83
C PHE A 105 -5.63 3.99 -0.51
N LEU A 106 -5.30 2.70 -0.50
CA LEU A 106 -5.33 1.85 -1.70
C LEU A 106 -6.76 1.68 -2.24
N GLU A 107 -7.75 1.52 -1.35
CA GLU A 107 -9.15 1.44 -1.75
C GLU A 107 -9.63 2.75 -2.40
N ARG A 108 -9.31 3.90 -1.79
CA ARG A 108 -9.60 5.22 -2.38
C ARG A 108 -8.90 5.40 -3.72
N LEU A 109 -7.61 5.07 -3.79
CA LEU A 109 -6.83 5.14 -5.02
C LEU A 109 -7.49 4.32 -6.14
N ARG A 110 -7.93 3.09 -5.84
CA ARG A 110 -8.63 2.22 -6.82
C ARG A 110 -9.86 2.89 -7.42
N THR A 111 -10.63 3.66 -6.65
CA THR A 111 -11.82 4.38 -7.17
C THR A 111 -11.49 5.60 -8.04
N ARG A 112 -10.26 6.10 -7.93
CA ARG A 112 -9.78 7.30 -8.66
C ARG A 112 -8.91 6.94 -9.88
N LEU A 113 -8.44 5.70 -9.98
CA LEU A 113 -7.66 5.24 -11.11
C LEU A 113 -8.57 4.89 -12.31
N PRO A 114 -8.17 5.22 -13.54
CA PRO A 114 -8.86 4.72 -14.74
C PRO A 114 -8.79 3.19 -14.80
N ASP A 115 -9.88 2.53 -15.21
CA ASP A 115 -9.95 1.06 -15.38
C ASP A 115 -8.87 0.46 -16.31
N MET A 116 -8.19 1.30 -17.10
CA MET A 116 -7.17 0.91 -18.07
C MET A 116 -5.74 1.32 -17.65
N ALA A 117 -5.51 1.72 -16.40
CA ALA A 117 -4.19 2.08 -15.91
C ALA A 117 -3.28 0.84 -15.77
N LYS A 118 -2.63 0.48 -16.87
CA LYS A 118 -1.68 -0.63 -16.95
C LYS A 118 -0.36 -0.21 -16.29
N GLY A 119 -0.04 -0.81 -15.14
CA GLY A 119 1.25 -0.62 -14.47
C GLY A 119 2.36 -1.49 -15.06
N LEU A 120 3.61 -1.13 -14.76
CA LEU A 120 4.77 -2.00 -14.92
C LEU A 120 4.92 -2.87 -13.65
N PRO A 121 5.70 -3.97 -13.66
CA PRO A 121 5.89 -4.85 -12.50
C PRO A 121 6.29 -4.10 -11.21
N CYS A 122 7.13 -3.06 -11.33
CA CYS A 122 7.58 -2.22 -10.21
C CYS A 122 6.53 -1.22 -9.71
N THR A 123 5.42 -1.01 -10.43
CA THR A 123 4.37 -0.04 -10.05
C THR A 123 3.72 -0.40 -8.71
N ARG A 124 3.57 -1.68 -8.38
CA ARG A 124 2.99 -2.13 -7.10
C ARG A 124 3.85 -1.73 -5.91
N HIS A 125 5.16 -1.93 -5.99
CA HIS A 125 6.13 -1.53 -4.96
C HIS A 125 6.14 -0.01 -4.76
N ARG A 126 6.12 0.74 -5.85
CA ARG A 126 6.07 2.21 -5.85
C ARG A 126 4.81 2.73 -5.16
N VAL A 127 3.64 2.22 -5.56
CA VAL A 127 2.36 2.65 -4.99
C VAL A 127 2.25 2.24 -3.53
N PHE A 128 2.65 1.01 -3.17
CA PHE A 128 2.68 0.59 -1.76
C PHE A 128 3.56 1.54 -0.93
N LEU A 129 4.80 1.79 -1.36
CA LEU A 129 5.72 2.64 -0.62
C LEU A 129 5.18 4.07 -0.47
N ALA A 130 4.66 4.66 -1.55
CA ALA A 130 4.05 5.98 -1.50
C ALA A 130 2.89 6.02 -0.48
N THR A 131 2.05 4.98 -0.49
CA THR A 131 0.89 4.87 0.39
C THR A 131 1.31 4.74 1.85
N LEU A 132 2.33 3.94 2.13
CA LEU A 132 2.89 3.79 3.46
C LEU A 132 3.50 5.10 3.98
N ILE A 133 4.22 5.83 3.13
CA ILE A 133 4.81 7.13 3.48
C ILE A 133 3.72 8.14 3.84
N VAL A 134 2.68 8.25 3.01
CA VAL A 134 1.56 9.16 3.26
C VAL A 134 0.82 8.77 4.54
N ALA A 135 0.54 7.48 4.75
CA ALA A 135 -0.10 6.99 5.98
C ALA A 135 0.75 7.30 7.23
N ALA A 136 2.06 7.08 7.17
CA ALA A 136 2.97 7.36 8.27
C ALA A 136 3.03 8.85 8.60
N LYS A 137 3.06 9.73 7.59
CA LYS A 137 3.04 11.19 7.78
C LYS A 137 1.70 11.71 8.26
N TYR A 138 0.61 11.08 7.85
CA TYR A 138 -0.73 11.49 8.23
C TYR A 138 -1.06 11.14 9.69
N LEU A 139 -0.66 9.96 10.15
CA LEU A 139 -1.06 9.44 11.46
C LEU A 139 -0.12 9.78 12.62
N ASN A 140 1.09 10.27 12.35
CA ASN A 140 2.10 10.51 13.38
C ASN A 140 2.56 11.96 13.39
N ASP A 141 2.59 12.57 14.59
CA ASP A 141 3.14 13.91 14.82
C ASP A 141 4.62 14.03 14.40
N SER A 142 5.34 12.90 14.43
CA SER A 142 6.71 12.78 13.96
C SER A 142 6.87 11.51 13.15
N SER A 143 7.24 11.67 11.89
CA SER A 143 7.41 10.57 10.93
C SER A 143 8.75 10.66 10.20
N PRO A 144 9.28 9.54 9.66
CA PRO A 144 10.54 9.55 8.93
C PRO A 144 10.45 10.44 7.68
N LYS A 145 11.47 11.29 7.49
CA LYS A 145 11.66 12.05 6.24
C LYS A 145 11.91 11.08 5.06
N ASN A 146 11.60 11.50 3.83
CA ASN A 146 11.78 10.68 2.62
C ASN A 146 13.20 10.14 2.42
N LYS A 147 14.22 10.85 2.88
CA LYS A 147 15.60 10.33 2.89
C LYS A 147 15.77 9.02 3.67
N HIS A 148 14.99 8.82 4.74
CA HIS A 148 15.02 7.59 5.54
C HIS A 148 14.24 6.48 4.85
N TRP A 149 13.11 6.81 4.21
CA TRP A 149 12.36 5.86 3.39
C TRP A 149 13.19 5.30 2.23
N ALA A 150 14.06 6.11 1.63
CA ALA A 150 15.03 5.63 0.64
C ALA A 150 16.01 4.60 1.23
N ILE A 151 16.47 4.80 2.47
CA ILE A 151 17.34 3.87 3.19
C ILE A 151 16.61 2.57 3.54
N TYR A 152 15.33 2.66 3.95
CA TYR A 152 14.52 1.49 4.30
C TYR A 152 14.13 0.65 3.08
N ALA A 153 13.73 1.30 1.98
CA ALA A 153 13.27 0.62 0.78
C ALA A 153 14.41 0.03 -0.05
N GLN A 154 15.59 0.67 -0.06
CA GLN A 154 16.81 0.29 -0.82
C GLN A 154 16.62 0.10 -2.33
N LEU A 155 15.43 0.39 -2.85
CA LEU A 155 15.02 0.17 -4.24
C LEU A 155 14.87 1.49 -5.02
N PHE A 156 14.61 2.59 -4.31
CA PHE A 156 14.25 3.87 -4.92
C PHE A 156 15.08 5.01 -4.35
N ASP A 157 15.49 5.92 -5.21
CA ASP A 157 16.18 7.12 -4.77
C ASP A 157 15.23 8.14 -4.10
N ILE A 158 15.81 9.15 -3.47
CA ILE A 158 15.03 10.18 -2.76
C ILE A 158 14.14 11.01 -3.69
N ASN A 159 14.58 11.29 -4.92
CA ASN A 159 13.84 12.12 -5.87
C ASN A 159 12.61 11.38 -6.37
N GLU A 160 12.78 10.10 -6.63
CA GLU A 160 11.71 9.19 -7.00
C GLU A 160 10.70 9.06 -5.88
N ILE A 161 11.14 8.86 -4.63
CA ILE A 161 10.24 8.82 -3.47
C ILE A 161 9.46 10.13 -3.32
N ASN A 162 10.13 11.28 -3.49
CA ASN A 162 9.46 12.57 -3.46
C ASN A 162 8.41 12.70 -4.57
N LEU A 163 8.69 12.17 -5.77
CA LEU A 163 7.74 12.18 -6.88
C LEU A 163 6.55 11.27 -6.62
N MET A 164 6.80 10.03 -6.18
CA MET A 164 5.77 9.04 -5.87
C MET A 164 4.80 9.54 -4.79
N GLU A 165 5.32 10.15 -3.72
CA GLU A 165 4.49 10.75 -2.68
C GLU A 165 3.59 11.86 -3.24
N LYS A 166 4.16 12.79 -4.03
CA LYS A 166 3.39 13.90 -4.62
C LYS A 166 2.31 13.39 -5.58
N GLN A 167 2.64 12.39 -6.40
CA GLN A 167 1.70 11.79 -7.34
C GLN A 167 0.55 11.11 -6.60
N LEU A 168 0.84 10.35 -5.53
CA LEU A 168 -0.21 9.72 -4.74
C LEU A 168 -1.14 10.75 -4.09
N LEU A 169 -0.60 11.81 -3.49
CA LEU A 169 -1.40 12.87 -2.88
C LEU A 169 -2.31 13.55 -3.90
N PHE A 170 -1.82 13.79 -5.11
CA PHE A 170 -2.61 14.35 -6.20
C PHE A 170 -3.73 13.40 -6.66
N LEU A 171 -3.44 12.10 -6.79
CA LEU A 171 -4.45 11.09 -7.15
C LEU A 171 -5.54 10.95 -6.08
N LEU A 172 -5.19 11.10 -4.81
CA LEU A 172 -6.12 11.09 -3.68
C LEU A 172 -6.82 12.44 -3.46
N ASP A 173 -6.48 13.48 -4.25
CA ASP A 173 -6.98 14.85 -4.06
C ASP A 173 -6.81 15.35 -2.61
N TYR A 174 -5.73 14.92 -1.95
CA TYR A 174 -5.46 15.16 -0.53
C TYR A 174 -6.59 14.72 0.44
N GLU A 175 -7.50 13.87 -0.01
CA GLU A 175 -8.59 13.31 0.79
C GLU A 175 -8.06 12.15 1.66
N LEU A 176 -7.35 12.50 2.73
CA LEU A 176 -6.73 11.55 3.66
C LEU A 176 -7.52 11.32 4.95
N ARG A 177 -8.53 12.17 5.21
CA ARG A 177 -9.34 12.09 6.43
C ARG A 177 -10.20 10.84 6.40
N PHE A 178 -10.23 10.12 7.51
CA PHE A 178 -11.17 9.02 7.74
C PHE A 178 -11.62 9.02 9.21
N ASP A 179 -12.75 8.38 9.48
CA ASP A 179 -13.28 8.21 10.83
C ASP A 179 -13.07 6.78 11.38
N GLU A 180 -13.53 6.56 12.62
CA GLU A 180 -13.42 5.24 13.26
C GLU A 180 -14.21 4.16 12.52
N ASN A 181 -15.34 4.49 11.88
CA ASN A 181 -16.15 3.51 11.16
C ASN A 181 -15.45 3.03 9.89
N GLU A 182 -14.83 3.95 9.15
CA GLU A 182 -13.99 3.61 8.01
C GLU A 182 -12.80 2.73 8.43
N ALA A 183 -12.14 3.07 9.54
CA ALA A 183 -11.06 2.25 10.08
C ALA A 183 -11.54 0.85 10.48
N LEU A 184 -12.70 0.74 11.14
CA LEU A 184 -13.28 -0.55 11.50
C LEU A 184 -13.57 -1.40 10.26
N ALA A 185 -14.18 -0.82 9.23
CA ALA A 185 -14.49 -1.51 7.99
C ALA A 185 -13.24 -2.04 7.29
N ALA A 186 -12.18 -1.23 7.22
CA ALA A 186 -10.92 -1.65 6.59
C ALA A 186 -10.15 -2.68 7.42
N PHE A 187 -10.27 -2.64 8.75
CA PHE A 187 -9.51 -3.49 9.67
C PHE A 187 -10.26 -4.77 10.05
N GLU A 188 -11.50 -4.93 9.59
CA GLU A 188 -12.39 -6.06 9.89
C GLU A 188 -11.72 -7.45 9.80
N PRO A 189 -10.83 -7.75 8.84
CA PRO A 189 -10.14 -9.04 8.80
C PRO A 189 -9.28 -9.36 10.04
N PHE A 190 -8.91 -8.34 10.82
CA PHE A 190 -8.00 -8.45 11.98
C PHE A 190 -8.63 -7.99 13.30
N LEU A 191 -9.88 -7.54 13.30
CA LEU A 191 -10.57 -7.11 14.52
C LEU A 191 -10.97 -8.30 15.38
#